data_AF-A0A2M8D5V4-F1
#
_entry.id   AF-A0A2M8D5V4-F1
#
_cell.length_a   1.000
_cell.length_b   1.000
_cell.length_c   1.000
_cell.angle_alpha   90.00
_cell.angle_beta   90.00
_cell.angle_gamma   90.00
#
_symmetry.space_group_name_H-M   'P 1'
#
loop_
_entity.id
_entity.type
_entity.pdbx_description
1 polymer ?
#
loop_
_entity_poly.entity_id
_entity_poly.type
_entity_poly.pdbx_seq_one_letter_code
_entity_poly.pdbx_strand_id
1 'polypeptide(L)'
;ASVKGDMTEIGTKAQSIKDSLLKGVDDDTDAFNAYFNALKMPKKSPVEKEKREAAMQDGLKQAVAIPLKTAKDSLEAIELCLQVVEKGNVNSVTDGGVGAETAYAGLRGAILNVLINLPGIHDENFVSEMKTHCEELIGKGDNLIGSVRNLVLEKINSM
;
A
#
# COMPACT_ATOMS: atom_id res chain seq x y z
N ALA A 1 -6.76 16.05 -23.85
CA ALA A 1 -5.33 15.81 -24.15
C ALA A 1 -5.22 14.65 -25.15
N SER A 2 -4.12 14.52 -25.89
CA SER A 2 -3.93 13.41 -26.84
C SER A 2 -3.64 12.11 -26.08
N VAL A 3 -4.13 10.95 -26.56
CA VAL A 3 -3.87 9.63 -25.94
C VAL A 3 -2.39 9.41 -25.62
N LYS A 4 -1.47 9.83 -26.50
CA LYS A 4 -0.02 9.74 -26.26
C LYS A 4 0.44 10.56 -25.04
N GLY A 5 -0.11 11.76 -24.86
CA GLY A 5 0.18 12.63 -23.73
C GLY A 5 -0.28 12.01 -22.42
N ASP A 6 -1.54 11.56 -22.37
CA ASP A 6 -2.11 10.85 -21.21
C ASP A 6 -1.27 9.63 -20.84
N MET A 7 -0.91 8.79 -21.81
CA MET A 7 -0.09 7.58 -21.56
C MET A 7 1.33 7.90 -21.07
N THR A 8 1.91 9.02 -21.51
CA THR A 8 3.25 9.44 -21.04
C THR A 8 3.20 9.89 -19.58
N GLU A 9 2.15 10.64 -19.21
CA GLU A 9 1.95 11.08 -17.82
C GLU A 9 1.67 9.89 -16.90
N ILE A 10 0.77 8.99 -17.29
CA ILE A 10 0.48 7.76 -16.55
C ILE A 10 1.74 6.91 -16.40
N GLY A 11 2.52 6.72 -17.48
CA GLY A 11 3.78 5.97 -17.42
C GLY A 11 4.77 6.56 -16.41
N THR A 12 4.88 7.90 -16.36
CA THR A 12 5.78 8.60 -15.41
C THR A 12 5.32 8.43 -13.96
N LYS A 13 4.01 8.54 -13.70
CA LYS A 13 3.42 8.30 -12.37
C LYS A 13 3.60 6.83 -11.95
N ALA A 14 3.36 5.89 -12.86
CA ALA A 14 3.54 4.46 -12.61
C ALA A 14 5.00 4.12 -12.25
N GLN A 15 5.99 4.74 -12.89
CA GLN A 15 7.40 4.58 -12.50
C GLN A 15 7.67 5.10 -11.09
N SER A 16 7.12 6.27 -10.75
CA SER A 16 7.28 6.87 -9.42
C SER A 16 6.65 5.99 -8.32
N ILE A 17 5.47 5.44 -8.58
CA ILE A 17 4.81 4.48 -7.67
C ILE A 17 5.64 3.20 -7.53
N LYS A 18 6.13 2.64 -8.63
CA LYS A 18 6.99 1.45 -8.62
C LYS A 18 8.26 1.69 -7.80
N ASP A 19 8.93 2.83 -7.98
CA ASP A 19 10.14 3.17 -7.20
C ASP A 19 9.81 3.34 -5.71
N SER A 20 8.65 3.93 -5.39
CA SER A 20 8.16 4.06 -4.01
C SER A 20 7.84 2.71 -3.36
N LEU A 21 7.18 1.80 -4.09
CA LEU A 21 6.89 0.45 -3.62
C LEU A 21 8.17 -0.38 -3.40
N LEU A 22 9.16 -0.24 -4.29
CA LEU A 22 10.47 -0.88 -4.13
C LEU A 22 11.18 -0.37 -2.87
N LYS A 23 11.18 0.94 -2.65
CA LYS A 23 11.75 1.54 -1.44
C LYS A 23 11.04 1.04 -0.17
N GLY A 24 9.73 0.81 -0.25
CA GLY A 24 8.92 0.27 0.84
C GLY A 24 9.42 -1.07 1.38
N VAL A 25 10.13 -1.87 0.57
CA VAL A 25 10.71 -3.16 1.01
C VAL A 25 11.83 -2.94 2.03
N ASP A 26 12.75 -2.03 1.73
CA ASP A 26 13.85 -1.68 2.64
C ASP A 26 13.32 -0.94 3.87
N ASP A 27 12.36 -0.02 3.67
CA ASP A 27 11.76 0.75 4.75
C ASP A 27 10.99 -0.13 5.76
N ASP A 28 10.33 -1.20 5.30
CA ASP A 28 9.64 -2.16 6.16
C ASP A 28 10.63 -2.95 7.03
N THR A 29 11.77 -3.34 6.44
CA THR A 29 12.87 -3.99 7.15
C THR A 29 13.45 -3.08 8.22
N ASP A 30 13.68 -1.80 7.90
CA ASP A 30 14.22 -0.82 8.83
C ASP A 30 13.24 -0.50 9.97
N ALA A 31 11.94 -0.39 9.67
CA ALA A 31 10.90 -0.19 10.68
C ALA A 31 10.83 -1.37 11.67
N PHE A 32 10.91 -2.60 11.17
CA PHE A 32 10.91 -3.79 12.01
C PHE A 32 12.19 -3.91 12.86
N ASN A 33 13.34 -3.54 12.29
CA ASN A 33 14.61 -3.47 13.02
C ASN A 33 14.57 -2.43 14.15
N ALA A 34 13.92 -1.29 13.95
CA ALA A 34 13.74 -0.27 14.98
C ALA A 34 12.97 -0.83 16.18
N TYR A 35 11.86 -1.54 15.93
CA TYR A 35 11.09 -2.22 16.99
C TYR A 35 11.93 -3.27 17.75
N PHE A 36 12.69 -4.10 17.04
CA PHE A 36 13.58 -5.07 17.68
C PHE A 36 14.70 -4.44 18.50
N ASN A 37 15.24 -3.32 18.05
CA ASN A 37 16.26 -2.58 18.80
C ASN A 37 15.66 -1.99 20.07
N ALA A 38 14.42 -1.48 20.01
CA ALA A 38 13.69 -1.05 21.21
C ALA A 38 13.49 -2.20 22.21
N LEU A 39 13.14 -3.40 21.73
CA LEU A 39 12.98 -4.59 22.60
C LEU A 39 14.25 -4.91 23.41
N LYS A 40 15.43 -4.64 22.85
CA LYS A 40 16.76 -4.91 23.45
C LYS A 40 17.21 -3.83 24.44
N MET A 41 16.51 -2.69 24.54
CA MET A 41 16.89 -1.61 25.45
C MET A 41 16.87 -2.04 26.93
N PRO A 42 17.67 -1.40 27.80
CA PRO A 42 17.67 -1.64 29.25
C PRO A 42 16.27 -1.49 29.86
N LYS A 43 16.03 -2.20 30.97
CA LYS A 43 14.71 -2.25 31.64
C LYS A 43 14.79 -2.41 33.17
N LYS A 44 15.89 -1.98 33.79
CA LYS A 44 16.14 -2.17 35.22
C LYS A 44 15.55 -1.03 36.06
N SER A 45 15.65 0.21 35.61
CA SER A 45 15.06 1.36 36.30
C SER A 45 13.69 1.76 35.74
N PRO A 46 12.86 2.50 36.50
CA PRO A 46 11.60 3.05 35.99
C PRO A 46 11.79 3.90 34.72
N VAL A 47 12.83 4.75 34.70
CA VAL A 47 13.17 5.60 33.55
C VAL A 47 13.59 4.78 32.33
N GLU A 48 14.34 3.69 32.52
CA GLU A 48 14.71 2.79 31.44
C GLU A 48 13.50 2.07 30.86
N LYS A 49 12.57 1.61 31.71
CA LYS A 49 11.32 0.96 31.27
C LYS A 49 10.46 1.91 30.45
N GLU A 50 10.31 3.16 30.89
CA GLU A 50 9.54 4.18 30.18
C GLU A 50 10.14 4.50 28.80
N LYS A 51 11.46 4.72 28.73
CA LYS A 51 12.16 4.96 27.45
C LYS A 51 12.05 3.78 26.50
N ARG A 52 12.17 2.56 27.03
CA ARG A 52 12.02 1.32 26.25
C ARG A 52 10.60 1.20 25.69
N GLU A 53 9.60 1.45 26.52
CA GLU A 53 8.20 1.39 26.09
C GLU A 53 7.89 2.43 25.01
N ALA A 54 8.32 3.68 25.20
CA ALA A 54 8.16 4.73 24.19
C ALA A 54 8.79 4.34 22.85
N ALA A 55 10.03 3.83 22.87
CA ALA A 55 10.71 3.39 21.65
C ALA A 55 10.01 2.19 20.97
N MET A 56 9.40 1.28 21.75
CA MET A 56 8.62 0.17 21.20
C MET A 56 7.33 0.67 20.54
N GLN A 57 6.61 1.58 21.19
CA GLN A 57 5.37 2.17 20.65
C GLN A 57 5.64 2.97 19.37
N ASP A 58 6.73 3.74 19.34
CA ASP A 58 7.16 4.47 18.13
C ASP A 58 7.55 3.50 17.00
N GLY A 59 8.30 2.44 17.33
CA GLY A 59 8.66 1.40 16.37
C GLY A 59 7.45 0.70 15.76
N LEU A 60 6.43 0.39 16.56
CA LEU A 60 5.18 -0.20 16.07
C LEU A 60 4.39 0.76 15.17
N LYS A 61 4.32 2.06 15.52
CA LYS A 61 3.69 3.07 14.67
C LYS A 61 4.39 3.20 13.32
N GLN A 62 5.73 3.12 13.29
CA GLN A 62 6.49 3.07 12.03
C GLN A 62 6.22 1.79 11.24
N ALA A 63 6.19 0.63 11.91
CA ALA A 63 5.88 -0.66 11.29
C ALA A 63 4.43 -0.72 10.74
N VAL A 64 3.54 0.17 11.17
CA VAL A 64 2.21 0.38 10.57
C VAL A 64 2.25 1.38 9.41
N ALA A 65 3.02 2.45 9.53
CA ALA A 65 3.06 3.52 8.54
C ALA A 65 3.57 3.06 7.17
N ILE A 66 4.61 2.21 7.15
CA ILE A 66 5.19 1.69 5.90
C ILE A 66 4.18 0.84 5.09
N PRO A 67 3.57 -0.23 5.64
CA PRO A 67 2.58 -0.99 4.90
C PRO A 67 1.32 -0.17 4.58
N LEU A 68 0.92 0.80 5.40
CA LEU A 68 -0.18 1.71 5.02
C LEU A 68 0.17 2.53 3.77
N LYS A 69 1.42 3.00 3.65
CA LYS A 69 1.89 3.68 2.44
C LYS A 69 1.90 2.74 1.24
N THR A 70 2.40 1.51 1.39
CA THR A 70 2.37 0.47 0.36
C THR A 70 0.95 0.20 -0.13
N ALA A 71 -0.04 0.16 0.78
CA ALA A 71 -1.45 0.03 0.44
C ALA A 71 -1.96 1.20 -0.41
N LYS A 72 -1.63 2.45 -0.03
CA LYS A 72 -2.01 3.66 -0.78
C LYS A 72 -1.38 3.70 -2.18
N ASP A 73 -0.08 3.46 -2.27
CA ASP A 73 0.65 3.43 -3.55
C ASP A 73 0.09 2.31 -4.46
N SER A 74 -0.26 1.16 -3.87
CA SER A 74 -0.90 0.06 -4.61
C SER A 74 -2.29 0.42 -5.12
N LEU A 75 -3.11 1.14 -4.34
CA LEU A 75 -4.42 1.63 -4.78
C LEU A 75 -4.28 2.59 -5.96
N GLU A 76 -3.34 3.54 -5.89
CA GLU A 76 -3.06 4.48 -6.98
C GLU A 76 -2.61 3.73 -8.25
N ALA A 77 -1.82 2.66 -8.12
CA ALA A 77 -1.46 1.82 -9.26
C ALA A 77 -2.68 1.16 -9.93
N ILE A 78 -3.69 0.70 -9.16
CA ILE A 78 -4.95 0.17 -9.73
C ILE A 78 -5.68 1.26 -10.52
N GLU A 79 -5.73 2.49 -10.02
CA GLU A 79 -6.36 3.63 -10.71
C GLU A 79 -5.65 3.96 -12.03
N LEU A 80 -4.32 3.91 -12.06
CA LEU A 80 -3.56 4.09 -13.30
C LEU A 80 -3.80 2.94 -14.29
N CYS A 81 -3.86 1.69 -13.81
CA CYS A 81 -4.18 0.54 -14.64
C CYS A 81 -5.57 0.66 -15.27
N LEU A 82 -6.57 1.15 -14.54
CA LEU A 82 -7.90 1.42 -15.10
C LEU A 82 -7.81 2.41 -16.26
N GLN A 83 -7.08 3.52 -16.10
CA GLN A 83 -6.91 4.50 -17.18
C GLN A 83 -6.17 3.93 -18.40
N VAL A 84 -5.18 3.06 -18.18
CA VAL A 84 -4.48 2.34 -19.25
C VAL A 84 -5.43 1.42 -20.00
N VAL A 85 -6.28 0.67 -19.29
CA VAL A 85 -7.28 -0.21 -19.90
C VAL A 85 -8.31 0.61 -20.70
N GLU A 86 -8.79 1.74 -20.16
CA GLU A 86 -9.75 2.63 -20.81
C GLU A 86 -9.23 3.24 -22.11
N LYS A 87 -8.04 3.86 -22.06
CA LYS A 87 -7.55 4.78 -23.09
C LYS A 87 -6.37 4.25 -23.89
N GLY A 88 -5.69 3.23 -23.38
CA GLY A 88 -4.42 2.75 -23.91
C GLY A 88 -4.58 1.88 -25.16
N ASN A 89 -3.47 1.22 -25.51
CA ASN A 89 -3.45 0.28 -26.64
C ASN A 89 -4.35 -0.92 -26.34
N VAL A 90 -5.35 -1.16 -27.19
CA VAL A 90 -6.28 -2.29 -27.09
C VAL A 90 -5.53 -3.63 -27.02
N ASN A 91 -4.42 -3.75 -27.76
CA ASN A 91 -3.59 -4.96 -27.76
C ASN A 91 -2.83 -5.20 -26.44
N SER A 92 -2.84 -4.24 -25.51
CA SER A 92 -2.19 -4.31 -24.19
C SER A 92 -3.20 -4.28 -23.04
N VAL A 93 -4.49 -4.51 -23.32
CA VAL A 93 -5.53 -4.49 -22.28
C VAL A 93 -5.29 -5.53 -21.18
N THR A 94 -4.74 -6.69 -21.55
CA THR A 94 -4.38 -7.75 -20.60
C THR A 94 -3.25 -7.34 -19.68
N ASP A 95 -2.27 -6.57 -20.18
CA ASP A 95 -1.16 -6.06 -19.37
C ASP A 95 -1.68 -5.09 -18.29
N GLY A 96 -2.62 -4.21 -18.67
CA GLY A 96 -3.30 -3.33 -17.72
C GLY A 96 -4.10 -4.09 -16.66
N GLY A 97 -4.83 -5.14 -17.07
CA GLY A 97 -5.56 -6.02 -16.15
C GLY A 97 -4.65 -6.76 -15.17
N VAL A 98 -3.57 -7.38 -15.65
CA VAL A 98 -2.58 -8.07 -14.81
C VAL A 98 -1.89 -7.10 -13.83
N GLY A 99 -1.58 -5.88 -14.29
CA GLY A 99 -1.04 -4.83 -13.44
C GLY A 99 -1.99 -4.49 -12.28
N ALA A 100 -3.29 -4.33 -12.57
CA ALA A 100 -4.30 -4.05 -11.55
C ALA A 100 -4.45 -5.19 -10.54
N GLU A 101 -4.47 -6.44 -10.98
CA GLU A 101 -4.55 -7.62 -10.08
C GLU A 101 -3.34 -7.71 -9.15
N THR A 102 -2.15 -7.45 -9.70
CA THR A 102 -0.90 -7.45 -8.93
C THR A 102 -0.92 -6.34 -7.87
N ALA A 103 -1.33 -5.13 -8.26
CA ALA A 103 -1.47 -4.01 -7.36
C ALA A 103 -2.55 -4.28 -6.29
N TYR A 104 -3.67 -4.89 -6.65
CA TYR A 104 -4.71 -5.28 -5.69
C TYR A 104 -4.23 -6.32 -4.67
N ALA A 105 -3.45 -7.32 -5.11
CA ALA A 105 -2.79 -8.25 -4.19
C ALA A 105 -1.83 -7.52 -3.23
N GLY A 106 -1.05 -6.55 -3.73
CA GLY A 106 -0.18 -5.69 -2.94
C GLY A 106 -0.96 -4.86 -1.90
N LEU A 107 -2.05 -4.22 -2.31
CA LEU A 107 -2.96 -3.48 -1.44
C LEU A 107 -3.45 -4.35 -0.28
N ARG A 108 -3.98 -5.54 -0.59
CA ARG A 108 -4.49 -6.44 0.46
C ARG A 108 -3.39 -6.95 1.38
N GLY A 109 -2.25 -7.37 0.81
CA GLY A 109 -1.11 -7.86 1.58
C GLY A 109 -0.59 -6.80 2.56
N ALA A 110 -0.46 -5.57 2.08
CA ALA A 110 -0.04 -4.45 2.90
C ALA A 110 -1.04 -4.13 4.03
N ILE A 111 -2.35 -4.17 3.77
CA ILE A 111 -3.37 -4.02 4.82
C ILE A 111 -3.24 -5.09 5.90
N LEU A 112 -2.97 -6.35 5.55
CA LEU A 112 -2.73 -7.41 6.55
C LEU A 112 -1.53 -7.09 7.43
N ASN A 113 -0.45 -6.54 6.85
CA ASN A 113 0.74 -6.11 7.57
C ASN A 113 0.49 -4.88 8.48
N VAL A 114 -0.43 -3.98 8.11
CA VAL A 114 -0.91 -2.95 9.04
C VAL A 114 -1.61 -3.59 10.23
N LEU A 115 -2.63 -4.42 9.95
CA LEU A 115 -3.54 -4.95 10.95
C LEU A 115 -2.85 -5.84 11.99
N ILE A 116 -1.81 -6.60 11.61
CA ILE A 116 -1.08 -7.46 12.56
C ILE A 116 -0.24 -6.68 13.58
N ASN A 117 0.17 -5.45 13.26
CA ASN A 117 0.96 -4.60 14.16
C ASN A 117 0.08 -3.77 15.11
N LEU A 118 -1.17 -3.46 14.75
CA LEU A 118 -2.06 -2.63 15.57
C LEU A 118 -2.31 -3.13 17.00
N PRO A 119 -2.47 -4.45 17.28
CA PRO A 119 -2.68 -4.93 18.65
C PRO A 119 -1.56 -4.59 19.64
N GLY A 120 -0.35 -4.30 19.16
CA GLY A 120 0.78 -3.90 20.01
C GLY A 120 0.77 -2.42 20.41
N ILE A 121 -0.09 -1.59 19.80
CA ILE A 121 -0.10 -0.14 19.98
C ILE A 121 -1.13 0.25 21.05
N HIS A 122 -0.69 1.03 22.04
CA HIS A 122 -1.54 1.50 23.15
C HIS A 122 -2.42 2.70 22.81
N ASP A 123 -2.04 3.47 21.80
CA ASP A 123 -2.79 4.63 21.32
C ASP A 123 -4.06 4.19 20.59
N GLU A 124 -5.17 4.10 21.33
CA GLU A 124 -6.45 3.61 20.81
C GLU A 124 -7.01 4.48 19.67
N ASN A 125 -6.76 5.79 19.70
CA ASN A 125 -7.16 6.71 18.65
C ASN A 125 -6.42 6.39 17.34
N PHE A 126 -5.10 6.22 17.43
CA PHE A 126 -4.30 5.79 16.28
C PHE A 126 -4.77 4.43 15.75
N VAL A 127 -5.02 3.46 16.62
CA VAL A 127 -5.51 2.13 16.22
C VAL A 127 -6.85 2.23 15.49
N SER A 128 -7.79 3.02 16.00
CA SER A 128 -9.10 3.22 15.37
C SER A 128 -8.96 3.89 14.00
N GLU A 129 -8.17 4.96 13.91
CA GLU A 129 -7.92 5.69 12.67
C GLU A 129 -7.30 4.77 11.60
N MET A 130 -6.30 3.97 11.96
CA MET A 130 -5.64 3.06 11.02
C MET A 130 -6.58 1.94 10.54
N LYS A 131 -7.48 1.44 11.39
CA LYS A 131 -8.51 0.47 10.97
C LYS A 131 -9.46 1.08 9.95
N THR A 132 -9.97 2.28 10.23
CA THR A 132 -10.84 3.01 9.30
C THR A 132 -10.14 3.24 7.95
N HIS A 133 -8.88 3.69 7.96
CA HIS A 133 -8.11 3.83 6.72
C HIS A 133 -7.96 2.51 5.97
N CYS A 134 -7.70 1.39 6.64
CA CYS A 134 -7.61 0.08 6.00
C CYS A 134 -8.95 -0.33 5.35
N GLU A 135 -10.06 -0.12 6.05
CA GLU A 135 -11.42 -0.41 5.55
C GLU A 135 -11.78 0.46 4.33
N GLU A 136 -11.42 1.73 4.35
CA GLU A 136 -11.63 2.62 3.21
C GLU A 136 -10.79 2.22 2.00
N LEU A 137 -9.51 1.88 2.22
CA LEU A 137 -8.59 1.48 1.16
C LEU A 137 -9.04 0.17 0.51
N ILE A 138 -9.45 -0.83 1.30
CA ILE A 138 -9.94 -2.09 0.76
C ILE A 138 -11.23 -1.90 -0.03
N GLY A 139 -12.17 -1.10 0.49
CA GLY A 139 -13.43 -0.82 -0.20
C GLY A 139 -13.21 -0.10 -1.54
N LYS A 140 -12.29 0.87 -1.60
CA LYS A 140 -11.89 1.52 -2.86
C LYS A 140 -11.22 0.53 -3.81
N GLY A 141 -10.31 -0.30 -3.29
CA GLY A 141 -9.61 -1.33 -4.05
C GLY A 141 -10.56 -2.34 -4.69
N ASP A 142 -11.55 -2.83 -3.93
CA ASP A 142 -12.56 -3.79 -4.38
C ASP A 142 -13.41 -3.23 -5.53
N ASN A 143 -13.83 -1.97 -5.41
CA ASN A 143 -14.60 -1.29 -6.46
C ASN A 143 -13.77 -1.07 -7.73
N LEU A 144 -12.52 -0.62 -7.58
CA LEU A 144 -11.64 -0.35 -8.71
C LEU A 144 -11.24 -1.63 -9.44
N ILE A 145 -10.84 -2.69 -8.73
CA ILE A 145 -10.46 -3.95 -9.37
C ILE A 145 -11.66 -4.58 -10.08
N GLY A 146 -12.88 -4.47 -9.52
CA GLY A 146 -14.10 -4.87 -10.19
C GLY A 146 -14.32 -4.12 -11.51
N SER A 147 -14.12 -2.81 -11.51
CA SER A 147 -14.23 -1.96 -12.70
C SER A 147 -13.21 -2.33 -13.77
N VAL A 148 -11.94 -2.56 -13.37
CA VAL A 148 -10.88 -2.99 -14.29
C VAL A 148 -11.23 -4.35 -14.91
N ARG A 149 -11.60 -5.35 -14.10
CA ARG A 149 -11.97 -6.69 -14.57
C ARG A 149 -13.08 -6.63 -15.62
N ASN A 150 -14.16 -5.90 -15.33
CA ASN A 150 -15.29 -5.76 -16.23
C ASN A 150 -14.85 -5.15 -17.57
N LEU A 151 -14.10 -4.05 -17.53
CA LEU A 151 -13.67 -3.35 -18.73
C LEU A 151 -12.66 -4.15 -19.57
N VAL A 152 -11.74 -4.88 -18.92
CA VAL A 152 -10.82 -5.79 -19.61
C VAL A 152 -11.61 -6.86 -20.37
N LEU A 153 -12.59 -7.49 -19.74
CA LEU A 153 -13.43 -8.51 -20.37
C LEU A 153 -14.28 -7.95 -21.51
N GLU A 154 -14.88 -6.77 -21.32
CA GLU A 154 -15.63 -6.07 -22.36
C GLU A 154 -14.75 -5.83 -23.60
N LYS A 155 -13.55 -5.28 -23.40
CA LYS A 155 -12.60 -5.01 -24.48
C LYS A 155 -12.17 -6.29 -25.18
N ILE A 156 -11.82 -7.35 -24.45
CA ILE A 156 -11.46 -8.65 -25.03
C ILE A 156 -12.58 -9.21 -25.90
N ASN A 157 -13.83 -9.14 -25.43
CA ASN A 157 -14.97 -9.66 -26.19
C ASN A 157 -15.32 -8.81 -27.42
N SER A 158 -14.79 -7.60 -27.52
CA SER A 158 -15.01 -6.67 -28.64
C SER A 158 -13.91 -6.68 -29.71
N MET A 159 -12.84 -7.46 -29.52
CA MET A 159 -11.75 -7.65 -30.48
C MET A 159 -12.09 -8.69 -31.54
#